data_AF-A0A266N7K0-F1
#
_entry.id   AF-A0A266N7K0-F1
#
_cell.length_a   1.000
_cell.length_b   1.000
_cell.length_c   1.000
_cell.angle_alpha   90.00
_cell.angle_beta   90.00
_cell.angle_gamma   90.00
#
_symmetry.space_group_name_H-M   'P 1'
#
loop_
_entity.id
_entity.type
_entity.pdbx_description
1 polymer ?
#
loop_
_entity_poly.entity_id
_entity_poly.type
_entity_poly.pdbx_seq_one_letter_code
_entity_poly.pdbx_strand_id
1 'polypeptide(L)'
;MTSFQQRFAALTGSACPKKATELFYVSHPKADRALLGPFLSQADAECGRVVLRSADAVVTACLVESLDDLTYWHAVNNGQVCRAFAAAEGVNHE
;
A
#
# COMPACT_ATOMS: atom_id res chain seq x y z
N MET A 1 13.29 -48.32 6.92
CA MET A 1 13.97 -47.19 7.60
C MET A 1 15.01 -46.61 6.65
N THR A 2 14.65 -45.60 5.88
CA THR A 2 15.57 -44.88 4.99
C THR A 2 15.92 -43.55 5.64
N SER A 3 17.20 -43.33 5.92
CA SER A 3 17.71 -42.10 6.51
C SER A 3 17.68 -40.97 5.48
N PHE A 4 16.94 -39.90 5.75
CA PHE A 4 17.07 -38.65 5.01
C PHE A 4 18.13 -37.79 5.69
N GLN A 5 19.27 -37.63 5.02
CA GLN A 5 20.24 -36.58 5.31
C GLN A 5 20.61 -35.92 3.99
N GLN A 6 20.07 -34.73 3.71
CA GLN A 6 20.78 -33.76 2.89
C GLN A 6 20.26 -32.33 3.11
N ARG A 7 20.98 -31.64 4.00
CA ARG A 7 21.43 -30.24 3.92
C ARG A 7 20.56 -29.28 3.07
N PHE A 8 19.72 -28.48 3.74
CA PHE A 8 19.39 -27.17 3.19
C PHE A 8 20.57 -26.24 3.47
N ALA A 9 21.29 -25.91 2.40
CA ALA A 9 22.32 -24.89 2.40
C ALA A 9 21.75 -23.59 2.97
N ALA A 10 22.50 -22.95 3.86
CA ALA A 10 22.25 -21.58 4.25
C ALA A 10 22.17 -20.74 2.97
N LEU A 11 20.99 -20.18 2.68
CA LEU A 11 20.85 -19.17 1.64
C LEU A 11 21.59 -17.94 2.17
N THR A 12 22.84 -17.85 1.73
CA THR A 12 23.70 -16.68 1.75
C THR A 12 22.86 -15.43 1.56
N GLY A 13 22.95 -14.52 2.54
CA GLY A 13 22.32 -13.21 2.47
C GLY A 13 22.65 -12.57 1.13
N SER A 14 21.66 -12.53 0.24
CA SER A 14 21.84 -11.84 -1.03
C SER A 14 21.95 -10.35 -0.68
N ALA A 15 23.13 -9.78 -0.87
CA ALA A 15 23.34 -8.34 -0.95
C ALA A 15 22.70 -7.75 -2.23
N CYS A 16 21.52 -8.27 -2.63
CA CYS A 16 20.67 -7.57 -3.57
C CYS A 16 20.14 -6.35 -2.82
N PRO A 17 20.40 -5.12 -3.29
CA PRO A 17 19.72 -3.96 -2.75
C PRO A 17 18.22 -4.25 -2.82
N LYS A 18 17.52 -4.12 -1.69
CA LYS A 18 16.05 -4.19 -1.71
C LYS A 18 15.60 -3.14 -2.73
N LYS A 19 14.86 -3.57 -3.75
CA LYS A 19 14.31 -2.65 -4.75
C LYS A 19 13.45 -1.64 -4.00
N ALA A 20 13.67 -0.35 -4.24
CA ALA A 20 12.85 0.70 -3.64
C ALA A 20 11.37 0.40 -3.91
N THR A 21 10.56 0.48 -2.86
CA THR A 21 9.12 0.26 -2.94
C THR A 21 8.46 1.59 -3.26
N GLU A 22 7.58 1.60 -4.26
CA GLU A 22 6.74 2.75 -4.53
C GLU A 22 5.48 2.68 -3.67
N LEU A 23 5.22 3.74 -2.92
CA LEU A 23 4.01 3.92 -2.14
C LEU A 23 3.22 5.09 -2.69
N PHE A 24 1.90 4.96 -2.65
CA PHE A 24 0.98 5.98 -3.12
C PHE A 24 0.25 6.63 -1.94
N TYR A 25 -0.08 7.90 -2.10
CA TYR A 25 -0.76 8.71 -1.09
C TYR A 25 -1.81 9.60 -1.76
N VAL A 26 -2.87 9.94 -1.04
CA VAL A 26 -3.80 10.99 -1.46
C VAL A 26 -3.41 12.27 -0.74
N SER A 27 -2.99 13.28 -1.49
CA SER A 27 -2.55 14.58 -0.97
C SER A 27 -3.51 15.68 -1.43
N HIS A 28 -3.49 16.82 -0.75
CA HIS A 28 -4.27 17.99 -1.15
C HIS A 28 -3.39 19.23 -1.05
N PRO A 29 -3.45 20.18 -2.01
CA PRO A 29 -2.53 21.33 -2.07
C PRO A 29 -2.60 22.26 -0.85
N LYS A 30 -3.67 22.18 -0.06
CA LYS A 30 -3.85 22.94 1.19
C LYS A 30 -3.52 22.15 2.47
N ALA A 31 -3.00 20.93 2.34
CA ALA A 31 -2.64 20.09 3.48
C ALA A 31 -1.13 19.85 3.49
N ASP A 32 -0.51 20.03 4.66
CA ASP A 32 0.94 19.84 4.85
C ASP A 32 1.35 18.36 4.87
N ARG A 33 0.37 17.45 4.86
CA ARG A 33 0.56 15.99 4.89
C ARG A 33 -0.44 15.32 3.97
N ALA A 34 -0.11 14.10 3.55
CA ALA A 34 -1.06 13.23 2.88
C ALA A 34 -2.31 13.04 3.76
N LEU A 35 -3.47 13.10 3.13
CA LEU A 35 -4.77 12.88 3.76
C LEU A 35 -5.07 11.38 3.91
N LEU A 36 -4.65 10.56 2.94
CA LEU A 36 -4.74 9.10 3.00
C LEU A 36 -3.45 8.46 2.50
N GLY A 37 -3.19 7.26 3.02
CA GLY A 37 -2.06 6.41 2.64
C GLY A 37 -1.27 5.94 3.87
N PRO A 38 -0.23 5.13 3.65
CA PRO A 38 0.25 4.67 2.34
C PRO A 38 -0.72 3.69 1.64
N PHE A 39 -0.57 3.53 0.33
CA PHE A 39 -1.19 2.50 -0.50
C PHE A 39 -0.10 1.77 -1.30
N LEU A 40 -0.29 0.47 -1.53
CA LEU A 40 0.64 -0.34 -2.34
C LEU A 40 0.40 -0.23 -3.86
N SER A 41 -0.71 0.37 -4.27
CA SER A 41 -1.06 0.53 -5.68
C SER A 41 -1.71 1.89 -5.93
N GLN A 42 -1.46 2.43 -7.13
CA GLN A 42 -2.11 3.67 -7.57
C GLN A 42 -3.64 3.51 -7.64
N ALA A 43 -4.13 2.35 -8.08
CA ALA A 43 -5.57 2.09 -8.19
C ALA A 43 -6.27 2.16 -6.82
N ASP A 44 -5.65 1.60 -5.78
CA ASP A 44 -6.19 1.69 -4.43
C ASP A 44 -6.14 3.13 -3.87
N ALA A 45 -5.09 3.88 -4.18
CA ALA A 45 -5.01 5.30 -3.83
C ALA A 45 -6.08 6.14 -4.56
N GLU A 46 -6.40 5.81 -5.82
CA GLU A 46 -7.49 6.44 -6.56
C GLU A 46 -8.85 6.12 -5.94
N CYS A 47 -9.10 4.88 -5.49
CA CYS A 47 -10.28 4.57 -4.69
C CYS A 47 -10.34 5.46 -3.44
N GLY A 48 -9.21 5.63 -2.73
CA GLY A 48 -9.12 6.53 -1.59
C GLY A 48 -9.45 7.98 -1.94
N ARG A 49 -8.96 8.48 -3.08
CA ARG A 49 -9.25 9.83 -3.57
C ARG A 49 -10.74 10.03 -3.87
N VAL A 50 -11.39 9.03 -4.46
CA VAL A 50 -12.85 9.04 -4.71
C VAL A 50 -13.62 9.07 -3.39
N VAL A 51 -13.29 8.18 -2.44
CA VAL A 51 -13.95 8.09 -1.13
C VAL A 51 -13.79 9.37 -0.30
N LEU A 52 -12.63 10.03 -0.39
CA LEU A 52 -12.35 11.26 0.35
C LEU A 52 -13.27 12.42 -0.07
N ARG A 53 -13.78 12.42 -1.32
CA ARG A 53 -14.69 13.44 -1.89
C ARG A 53 -14.19 14.88 -1.72
N SER A 54 -12.89 15.09 -1.65
CA SER A 54 -12.28 16.42 -1.61
C SER A 54 -11.91 16.84 -3.01
N ALA A 55 -12.46 17.98 -3.46
CA ALA A 55 -11.96 18.64 -4.65
C ALA A 55 -10.45 18.91 -4.51
N ASP A 56 -9.73 18.91 -5.63
CA ASP A 56 -8.28 19.12 -5.70
C ASP A 56 -7.39 18.11 -4.97
N ALA A 57 -7.96 17.06 -4.36
CA ALA A 57 -7.16 15.94 -3.87
C ALA A 57 -6.56 15.18 -5.07
N VAL A 58 -5.29 14.79 -4.94
CA VAL A 58 -4.51 14.12 -6.00
C VAL A 58 -3.76 12.92 -5.44
N VAL A 59 -3.52 11.91 -6.28
CA VAL A 59 -2.64 10.81 -5.93
C VAL A 59 -1.19 11.22 -6.19
N THR A 60 -0.33 11.04 -5.19
CA THR A 60 1.12 11.22 -5.28
C THR A 60 1.83 9.91 -5.01
N ALA A 61 3.04 9.76 -5.55
CA ALA A 61 3.88 8.58 -5.35
C ALA A 61 5.19 8.97 -4.63
N CYS A 62 5.70 8.07 -3.80
CA CYS A 62 6.96 8.21 -3.09
C CYS A 62 7.73 6.88 -3.12
N LEU A 63 9.01 6.93 -3.46
CA LEU A 63 9.89 5.77 -3.39
C LEU A 63 10.50 5.68 -1.99
N VAL A 64 10.39 4.52 -1.35
CA VAL A 64 11.01 4.21 -0.07
C VAL A 64 12.02 3.09 -0.23
N GLU A 65 13.18 3.21 0.42
CA GLU A 65 14.25 2.20 0.34
C GLU A 65 13.85 0.86 0.96
N SER A 66 13.00 0.92 1.99
CA SER A 66 12.47 -0.25 2.66
C SER A 66 11.08 0.03 3.21
N LEU A 67 10.27 -1.03 3.26
CA LEU A 67 8.95 -1.03 3.87
C LEU A 67 8.99 -1.98 5.06
N ASP A 68 8.67 -1.50 6.25
CA ASP A 68 8.47 -2.36 7.41
C ASP A 68 7.08 -3.03 7.38
N ASP A 69 6.92 -4.10 8.16
CA ASP A 69 5.70 -4.91 8.15
C ASP A 69 4.47 -4.13 8.60
N LEU A 70 4.62 -3.18 9.54
CA LEU A 70 3.51 -2.38 10.04
C LEU A 70 3.00 -1.45 8.93
N THR A 71 3.91 -0.78 8.24
CA THR A 71 3.61 0.10 7.12
C THR A 71 3.04 -0.69 5.95
N TYR A 72 3.54 -1.90 5.69
CA TYR A 72 2.98 -2.82 4.69
C TYR A 72 1.52 -3.18 5.01
N TRP A 73 1.25 -3.68 6.22
CA TRP A 73 -0.11 -4.08 6.60
C TRP A 73 -1.08 -2.90 6.64
N HIS A 74 -0.62 -1.73 7.07
CA HIS A 74 -1.41 -0.50 6.99
C HIS A 74 -1.76 -0.15 5.53
N ALA A 75 -0.81 -0.28 4.61
CA ALA A 75 -1.04 -0.01 3.19
C ALA A 75 -2.00 -1.02 2.54
N VAL A 76 -1.91 -2.31 2.92
CA VAL A 76 -2.88 -3.34 2.51
C VAL A 76 -4.28 -3.00 3.00
N ASN A 77 -4.41 -2.66 4.29
CA ASN A 77 -5.70 -2.31 4.89
C ASN A 77 -6.32 -1.09 4.21
N ASN A 78 -5.54 -0.03 3.97
CA ASN A 78 -6.03 1.17 3.29
C ASN A 78 -6.61 0.84 1.91
N GLY A 79 -5.93 -0.02 1.14
CA GLY A 79 -6.43 -0.43 -0.17
C GLY A 79 -7.72 -1.24 -0.10
N GLN A 80 -7.79 -2.23 0.81
CA GLN A 80 -9.01 -3.03 1.00
C GLN A 80 -10.20 -2.18 1.42
N VAL A 81 -10.01 -1.29 2.40
CA VAL A 81 -11.04 -0.40 2.93
C VAL A 81 -11.51 0.57 1.84
N CYS A 82 -10.59 1.29 1.19
CA CYS A 82 -10.97 2.26 0.18
C CYS A 82 -11.65 1.62 -1.03
N ARG A 83 -11.23 0.41 -1.43
CA ARG A 83 -11.91 -0.33 -2.50
C ARG A 83 -13.33 -0.72 -2.09
N ALA A 84 -13.52 -1.19 -0.86
CA ALA A 84 -14.85 -1.54 -0.35
C ALA A 84 -15.79 -0.32 -0.32
N PHE A 85 -15.31 0.82 0.21
CA PHE A 85 -16.10 2.05 0.23
C PHE A 85 -16.36 2.59 -1.19
N ALA A 86 -15.36 2.59 -2.07
CA ALA A 86 -15.53 3.02 -3.46
C ALA A 86 -16.51 2.11 -4.23
N ALA A 87 -16.57 0.82 -3.91
CA ALA A 87 -17.57 -0.10 -4.48
C ALA A 87 -18.97 0.11 -3.90
N ALA A 88 -19.08 0.64 -2.68
CA ALA A 88 -20.34 0.97 -2.02
C ALA A 88 -20.87 2.38 -2.35
N GLU A 89 -20.05 3.24 -2.95
CA GLU A 89 -20.47 4.53 -3.50
C GLU A 89 -21.62 4.32 -4.52
N GLY A 90 -22.84 4.67 -4.11
CA GLY A 90 -24.08 4.44 -4.88
C GLY A 90 -25.11 3.54 -4.18
N VAL A 91 -24.77 2.94 -3.03
CA VAL A 91 -25.73 2.17 -2.21
C VAL A 91 -26.41 3.12 -1.20
N ASN A 92 -27.63 3.56 -1.54
CA ASN A 92 -28.48 4.28 -0.61
C ASN A 92 -28.81 3.38 0.58
N HIS A 93 -28.50 3.86 1.79
CA HIS A 93 -29.00 3.26 3.03
C HIS A 93 -30.29 4.02 3.37
N GLU A 94 -31.41 3.58 2.80
CA GLU A 94 -32.75 3.96 3.27
C GLU A 94 -33.10 3.22 4.56
#